data_AF-A0AAQ4EJJ4-F1
#
_entry.id   AF-A0AAQ4EJJ4-F1
#
_cell.length_a   1.000
_cell.length_b   1.000
_cell.length_c   1.000
_cell.angle_alpha   90.00
_cell.angle_beta   90.00
_cell.angle_gamma   90.00
#
_symmetry.space_group_name_H-M   'P 1'
#
loop_
_entity.id
_entity.type
_entity.pdbx_description
1 polymer ?
#
loop_
_entity_poly.entity_id
_entity_poly.type
_entity_poly.pdbx_seq_one_letter_code
_entity_poly.pdbx_strand_id
1 'polypeptide(L)'
;MLALILCIFALAAGSYVSAIHYEDNPRNFHRQRISEMTAIDGMLFVKSRNFPSNLILNCYAIKKERQLSSSTFQYMVYTAPQPPQGVYNIHGTVVTTETTSRHTAANAIRFQTAQGVQPSLFKLMYIDEQRSCLILVRMRIPGVRGEYFAHKFSS
;
A
#
# COMPACT_ATOMS: atom_id res chain seq x y z
N MET A 1 3.88 18.47 -48.96
CA MET A 1 2.85 18.70 -47.92
C MET A 1 2.38 17.42 -47.21
N LEU A 2 2.18 16.28 -47.88
CA LEU A 2 1.76 15.02 -47.21
C LEU A 2 2.76 14.47 -46.17
N ALA A 3 4.07 14.59 -46.41
CA ALA A 3 5.10 14.05 -45.50
C ALA A 3 5.15 14.75 -44.14
N LEU A 4 4.81 16.05 -44.09
CA LEU A 4 4.73 16.85 -42.87
C LEU A 4 3.52 16.45 -42.02
N ILE A 5 2.40 16.11 -42.66
CA ILE A 5 1.18 15.66 -42.00
C ILE A 5 1.40 14.28 -41.35
N LEU A 6 2.08 13.36 -42.04
CA LEU A 6 2.43 12.03 -41.52
C LEU A 6 3.36 12.09 -40.29
N CYS A 7 4.31 13.02 -40.24
CA CYS A 7 5.17 13.21 -39.06
C CYS A 7 4.39 13.72 -37.84
N ILE A 8 3.43 14.62 -38.04
CA ILE A 8 2.58 15.14 -36.96
C ILE A 8 1.67 14.04 -36.39
N PHE A 9 1.12 13.17 -37.25
CA PHE A 9 0.34 12.01 -36.79
C PHE A 9 1.17 10.96 -36.05
N ALA A 10 2.44 10.74 -36.45
CA ALA A 10 3.34 9.85 -35.73
C ALA A 10 3.73 10.38 -34.33
N LEU A 11 3.90 11.70 -34.19
CA LEU A 11 4.14 12.35 -32.89
C LEU A 11 2.88 12.34 -32.00
N ALA A 12 1.69 12.50 -32.59
CA ALA A 12 0.43 12.42 -31.87
C ALA A 12 0.11 11.00 -31.36
N ALA A 13 0.48 9.96 -32.13
CA ALA A 13 0.30 8.57 -31.72
C ALA A 13 1.25 8.12 -30.58
N GLY A 14 2.35 8.86 -30.36
CA GLY A 14 3.34 8.57 -29.31
C GLY A 14 2.98 9.16 -27.93
N SER A 15 1.92 9.95 -27.83
CA SER A 15 1.56 10.69 -26.62
C SER A 15 0.45 10.02 -25.83
N TYR A 16 0.51 8.71 -25.64
CA TYR A 16 -0.22 8.08 -24.54
C TYR A 16 0.54 8.39 -23.25
N VAL A 17 0.39 9.61 -22.73
CA VAL A 17 0.73 9.91 -21.34
C VAL A 17 -0.30 9.16 -20.49
N SER A 18 -0.08 7.86 -20.31
CA SER A 18 -0.59 7.17 -19.14
C SER A 18 0.04 7.92 -17.97
N ALA A 19 -0.76 8.77 -17.31
CA ALA A 19 -0.31 9.55 -16.17
C ALA A 19 0.32 8.57 -15.17
N ILE A 20 1.65 8.66 -15.00
CA ILE A 20 2.37 7.79 -14.08
C ILE A 20 1.79 8.04 -12.69
N HIS A 21 1.30 6.98 -12.08
CA HIS A 21 0.70 7.06 -10.75
C HIS A 21 1.72 7.51 -9.71
N TYR A 22 1.25 8.16 -8.64
CA TYR A 22 2.13 8.77 -7.64
C TYR A 22 3.12 7.75 -7.06
N GLU A 23 2.62 6.56 -6.71
CA GLU A 23 3.38 5.43 -6.16
C GLU A 23 4.37 4.78 -7.13
N ASP A 24 4.34 5.19 -8.39
CA ASP A 24 5.17 4.68 -9.49
C ASP A 24 6.03 5.79 -10.12
N ASN A 25 5.95 7.02 -9.61
CA ASN A 25 6.67 8.17 -10.13
C ASN A 25 8.05 8.31 -9.45
N PRO A 26 9.16 8.27 -10.21
CA PRO A 26 10.52 8.35 -9.66
C PRO A 26 10.79 9.57 -8.77
N ARG A 27 10.08 10.68 -9.00
CA ARG A 27 10.20 11.90 -8.16
C ARG A 27 9.81 11.65 -6.71
N ASN A 28 9.00 10.62 -6.44
CA ASN A 28 8.45 10.31 -5.13
C ASN A 28 9.12 9.10 -4.45
N PHE A 29 10.08 8.42 -5.10
CA PHE A 29 10.66 7.16 -4.60
C PHE A 29 11.30 7.28 -3.21
N HIS A 30 11.78 8.47 -2.86
CA HIS A 30 12.31 8.75 -1.52
C HIS A 30 11.27 8.56 -0.40
N ARG A 31 9.97 8.66 -0.71
CA ARG A 31 8.83 8.46 0.22
C ARG A 31 8.17 7.09 0.11
N GLN A 32 8.77 6.18 -0.66
CA GLN A 32 8.13 4.92 -1.08
C GLN A 32 9.00 3.71 -0.74
N ARG A 33 10.04 3.91 0.09
CA ARG A 33 10.90 2.83 0.58
C ARG A 33 10.16 2.07 1.67
N ILE A 34 9.79 0.81 1.40
CA ILE A 34 9.01 0.02 2.34
C ILE A 34 9.77 -0.30 3.63
N SER A 35 11.11 -0.23 3.60
CA SER A 35 11.97 -0.32 4.78
C SER A 35 11.63 0.72 5.85
N GLU A 36 11.15 1.91 5.44
CA GLU A 36 10.74 2.96 6.37
C GLU A 36 9.49 2.56 7.14
N MET A 37 8.55 1.86 6.49
CA MET A 37 7.36 1.30 7.14
C MET A 37 7.70 0.10 8.02
N THR A 38 8.53 -0.84 7.54
CA THR A 38 8.88 -2.04 8.33
C THR A 38 9.81 -1.72 9.49
N ALA A 39 10.46 -0.56 9.50
CA ALA A 39 11.20 -0.04 10.65
C ALA A 39 10.29 0.52 11.77
N ILE A 40 8.97 0.62 11.57
CA ILE A 40 8.05 1.08 12.60
C ILE A 40 7.80 -0.04 13.61
N ASP A 41 8.17 0.19 14.88
CA ASP A 41 7.94 -0.76 15.98
C ASP A 41 6.58 -0.53 16.69
N GLY A 42 5.88 0.54 16.34
CA GLY A 42 4.56 0.89 16.88
C GLY A 42 3.39 0.26 16.13
N MET A 43 2.19 0.43 16.69
CA MET A 43 0.95 0.03 16.03
C MET A 43 0.55 1.06 14.96
N LEU A 44 0.19 0.58 13.77
CA LEU A 44 -0.32 1.37 12.66
C LEU A 44 -1.83 1.20 12.59
N PHE A 45 -2.57 2.29 12.78
CA PHE A 45 -4.03 2.31 12.72
C PHE A 45 -4.51 2.84 11.38
N VAL A 46 -5.41 2.13 10.71
CA VAL A 46 -6.09 2.66 9.53
C VAL A 46 -7.10 3.71 9.99
N LYS A 47 -6.88 4.96 9.58
CA LYS A 47 -7.71 6.10 9.94
C LYS A 47 -8.75 6.43 8.88
N SER A 48 -8.39 6.27 7.61
CA SER A 48 -9.33 6.49 6.51
C SER A 48 -9.00 5.60 5.32
N ARG A 49 -9.99 5.47 4.44
CA ARG A 49 -9.93 4.74 3.18
C ARG A 49 -10.88 5.38 2.19
N ASN A 50 -10.53 5.36 0.91
CA ASN A 50 -11.36 5.97 -0.12
C ASN A 50 -12.45 5.02 -0.66
N PHE A 51 -12.76 3.93 0.03
CA PHE A 51 -13.74 2.94 -0.40
C PHE A 51 -14.37 2.14 0.73
N PRO A 52 -15.63 1.72 0.59
CA PRO A 52 -16.24 0.74 1.47
C PRO A 52 -15.63 -0.64 1.21
N SER A 53 -15.20 -1.33 2.28
CA SER A 53 -14.73 -2.70 2.20
C SER A 53 -15.16 -3.50 3.42
N ASN A 54 -15.88 -4.59 3.17
CA ASN A 54 -16.26 -5.57 4.19
C ASN A 54 -15.05 -6.43 4.61
N LEU A 55 -13.99 -6.46 3.81
CA LEU A 55 -12.78 -7.27 4.02
C LEU A 55 -11.78 -6.62 4.99
N ILE A 56 -11.87 -5.31 5.19
CA ILE A 56 -11.11 -4.58 6.20
C ILE A 56 -12.16 -3.96 7.13
N LEU A 57 -12.31 -4.52 8.32
CA LEU A 57 -13.35 -4.10 9.25
C LEU A 57 -13.05 -2.68 9.79
N ASN A 58 -14.03 -2.10 10.49
CA ASN A 58 -13.78 -0.89 11.27
C ASN A 58 -12.72 -1.19 12.36
N CYS A 59 -11.99 -0.17 12.81
CA CYS A 59 -10.89 -0.34 13.79
C CYS A 59 -9.81 -1.33 13.34
N TYR A 60 -9.29 -1.15 12.12
CA TYR A 60 -8.20 -1.97 11.60
C TYR A 60 -6.85 -1.42 12.04
N ALA A 61 -6.00 -2.28 12.59
CA ALA A 61 -4.63 -1.94 12.93
C ALA A 61 -3.67 -3.10 12.65
N ILE A 62 -2.38 -2.78 12.47
CA ILE A 62 -1.32 -3.77 12.33
C ILE A 62 -0.15 -3.43 13.24
N LYS A 63 0.54 -4.45 13.74
CA LYS A 63 1.75 -4.30 14.54
C LYS A 63 2.79 -5.33 14.09
N LYS A 64 4.03 -4.88 13.93
CA LYS A 64 5.17 -5.77 13.69
C LYS A 64 5.55 -6.45 15.00
N GLU A 65 5.64 -7.77 14.99
CA GLU A 65 6.09 -8.54 16.15
C GLU A 65 7.59 -8.81 16.07
N ARG A 66 8.06 -9.30 14.91
CA ARG A 66 9.47 -9.58 14.67
C ARG A 66 9.80 -9.65 13.19
N GLN A 67 11.07 -9.46 12.87
CA GLN A 67 11.62 -9.78 11.56
C GLN A 67 11.97 -11.27 11.49
N LEU A 68 11.58 -11.94 10.40
CA LEU A 68 11.87 -13.35 10.15
C LEU A 68 13.08 -13.51 9.21
N SER A 69 13.22 -12.60 8.24
CA SER A 69 14.35 -12.52 7.31
C SER A 69 14.50 -11.09 6.77
N SER A 70 15.44 -10.84 5.85
CA SER A 70 15.64 -9.53 5.23
C SER A 70 14.38 -8.97 4.54
N SER A 71 13.50 -9.83 4.03
CA SER A 71 12.30 -9.45 3.28
C SER A 71 10.98 -9.92 3.90
N THR A 72 11.03 -10.55 5.07
CA THR A 72 9.86 -11.24 5.66
C THR A 72 9.72 -10.91 7.14
N PHE A 73 8.50 -10.61 7.56
CA PHE A 73 8.17 -10.12 8.90
C PHE A 73 6.92 -10.81 9.44
N GLN A 74 6.88 -11.03 10.75
CA GLN A 74 5.67 -11.46 11.45
C GLN A 74 4.92 -10.22 11.93
N TYR A 75 3.64 -10.10 11.55
CA TYR A 75 2.75 -9.06 12.03
C TYR A 75 1.52 -9.65 12.73
N MET A 76 0.93 -8.87 13.61
CA MET A 76 -0.43 -9.07 14.11
C MET A 76 -1.37 -8.07 13.44
N VAL A 77 -2.53 -8.56 13.01
CA VAL A 77 -3.61 -7.75 12.45
C VAL A 77 -4.75 -7.73 13.46
N TYR A 78 -5.20 -6.53 13.81
CA TYR A 78 -6.27 -6.25 14.75
C TYR A 78 -7.47 -5.71 13.98
N THR A 79 -8.65 -6.26 14.25
CA THR A 79 -9.90 -5.82 13.64
C THR A 79 -11.02 -5.88 14.66
N ALA A 80 -11.99 -4.97 14.58
CA ALA A 80 -13.20 -5.04 15.38
C ALA A 80 -14.43 -5.14 14.47
N PRO A 81 -15.38 -6.06 14.73
CA PRO A 81 -16.69 -6.01 14.10
C PRO A 81 -17.39 -4.68 14.41
N GLN A 82 -18.38 -4.30 13.59
CA GLN A 82 -19.27 -3.20 13.96
C GLN A 82 -20.02 -3.53 15.26
N PRO A 83 -20.27 -2.54 16.15
CA PRO A 83 -21.12 -2.74 17.32
C PRO A 83 -22.45 -3.39 16.92
N PRO A 84 -23.01 -4.32 17.71
CA PRO A 84 -22.73 -4.61 19.12
C PRO A 84 -21.78 -5.79 19.38
N GLN A 85 -21.16 -6.38 18.34
CA GLN A 85 -20.37 -7.61 18.47
C GLN A 85 -18.94 -7.32 18.97
N GLY A 86 -18.82 -7.14 20.28
CA GLY A 86 -17.61 -6.66 20.98
C GLY A 86 -16.52 -7.71 21.22
N VAL A 87 -15.98 -8.33 20.18
CA VAL A 87 -14.73 -9.11 20.30
C VAL A 87 -13.73 -8.66 19.23
N TYR A 88 -12.58 -8.17 19.66
CA TYR A 88 -11.46 -7.88 18.77
C TYR A 88 -10.94 -9.19 18.17
N ASN A 89 -10.90 -9.27 16.85
CA ASN A 89 -10.25 -10.38 16.16
C ASN A 89 -8.79 -10.01 15.93
N ILE A 90 -7.90 -10.87 16.45
CA ILE A 90 -6.45 -10.77 16.28
C ILE A 90 -6.01 -11.99 15.50
N HIS A 91 -5.26 -11.78 14.41
CA HIS A 91 -4.62 -12.89 13.71
C HIS A 91 -3.18 -12.55 13.33
N GLY A 92 -2.31 -13.55 13.41
CA GLY A 92 -0.94 -13.45 12.93
C GLY A 92 -0.90 -13.59 11.41
N THR A 93 -0.05 -12.80 10.75
CA THR A 93 0.19 -12.90 9.31
C THR A 93 1.67 -12.69 9.00
N VAL A 94 2.12 -13.30 7.91
CA VAL A 94 3.46 -13.06 7.37
C VAL A 94 3.35 -11.95 6.34
N VAL A 95 4.18 -10.93 6.50
CA VAL A 95 4.31 -9.81 5.58
C VAL A 95 5.61 -9.97 4.81
N THR A 96 5.54 -9.95 3.48
CA THR A 96 6.72 -9.97 2.60
C THR A 96 6.87 -8.65 1.86
N THR A 97 8.10 -8.16 1.71
CA THR A 97 8.40 -6.95 0.94
C THR A 97 8.63 -7.29 -0.54
N GLU A 98 8.13 -6.46 -1.45
CA GLU A 98 8.27 -6.63 -2.90
C GLU A 98 8.75 -5.34 -3.58
N THR A 99 9.54 -5.51 -4.64
CA THR A 99 9.93 -4.44 -5.57
C THR A 99 9.03 -4.49 -6.80
N THR A 100 8.32 -3.41 -7.07
CA THR A 100 7.44 -3.31 -8.25
C THR A 100 8.19 -2.79 -9.47
N SER A 101 7.67 -3.02 -10.68
CA SER A 101 8.42 -2.89 -11.95
C SER A 101 9.12 -1.54 -12.22
N ARG A 102 8.67 -0.45 -11.61
CA ARG A 102 9.27 0.89 -11.78
C ARG A 102 10.28 1.26 -10.69
N HIS A 103 10.45 0.42 -9.67
CA HIS A 103 11.29 0.67 -8.50
C HIS A 103 12.56 -0.17 -8.52
N THR A 104 13.64 0.37 -7.97
CA THR A 104 14.91 -0.35 -7.73
C THR A 104 15.06 -0.83 -6.29
N ALA A 105 14.27 -0.28 -5.37
CA ALA A 105 14.19 -0.67 -3.97
C ALA A 105 12.78 -1.20 -3.66
N ALA A 106 12.66 -2.04 -2.64
CA ALA A 106 11.37 -2.58 -2.22
C ALA A 106 10.42 -1.43 -1.81
N ASN A 107 9.22 -1.43 -2.40
CA ASN A 107 8.24 -0.35 -2.26
C ASN A 107 6.83 -0.85 -1.93
N ALA A 108 6.67 -2.16 -1.78
CA ALA A 108 5.38 -2.77 -1.51
C ALA A 108 5.50 -3.85 -0.43
N ILE A 109 4.37 -4.14 0.22
CA ILE A 109 4.19 -5.31 1.07
C ILE A 109 3.07 -6.19 0.55
N ARG A 110 3.19 -7.50 0.76
CA ARG A 110 2.13 -8.47 0.55
C ARG A 110 1.82 -9.18 1.86
N PHE A 111 0.54 -9.22 2.22
CA PHE A 111 0.08 -9.91 3.43
C PHE A 111 -1.42 -10.19 3.41
N GLN A 112 -1.87 -11.06 4.31
CA GLN A 112 -3.28 -11.39 4.49
C GLN A 112 -3.94 -10.37 5.41
N THR A 113 -4.99 -9.70 4.94
CA THR A 113 -5.68 -8.67 5.73
C THR A 113 -6.71 -9.25 6.70
N ALA A 114 -7.14 -10.49 6.46
CA ALA A 114 -8.06 -11.22 7.31
C ALA A 114 -7.76 -12.71 7.19
N GLN A 115 -8.08 -13.47 8.22
CA GLN A 115 -7.91 -14.92 8.23
C GLN A 115 -8.69 -15.55 7.07
N GLY A 116 -8.03 -16.44 6.32
CA GLY A 116 -8.63 -17.11 5.15
C GLY A 116 -8.71 -16.27 3.88
N VAL A 117 -8.27 -15.00 3.90
CA VAL A 117 -8.21 -14.14 2.71
C VAL A 117 -6.85 -14.26 2.04
N GLN A 118 -6.84 -14.27 0.71
CA GLN A 118 -5.61 -14.32 -0.07
C GLN A 118 -4.73 -13.07 0.17
N PRO A 119 -3.39 -13.22 0.24
CA PRO A 119 -2.49 -12.10 0.43
C PRO A 119 -2.64 -11.03 -0.67
N SER A 120 -2.85 -9.78 -0.27
CA SER A 120 -2.96 -8.65 -1.18
C SER A 120 -1.67 -7.84 -1.22
N LEU A 121 -1.31 -7.31 -2.39
CA LEU A 121 -0.18 -6.41 -2.57
C LEU A 121 -0.60 -4.96 -2.28
N PHE A 122 0.16 -4.29 -1.42
CA PHE A 122 0.01 -2.89 -1.07
C PHE A 122 1.30 -2.16 -1.40
N LYS A 123 1.26 -1.21 -2.33
CA LYS A 123 2.37 -0.29 -2.59
C LYS A 123 2.35 0.83 -1.54
N LEU A 124 3.52 1.21 -1.05
CA LEU A 124 3.68 2.43 -0.28
C LEU A 124 3.62 3.61 -1.23
N MET A 125 2.54 4.39 -1.15
CA MET A 125 2.37 5.60 -1.94
C MET A 125 3.13 6.76 -1.30
N TYR A 126 3.03 6.90 0.02
CA TYR A 126 3.65 7.99 0.77
C TYR A 126 3.96 7.53 2.21
N ILE A 127 5.09 7.97 2.74
CA ILE A 127 5.37 8.00 4.17
C ILE A 127 5.96 9.38 4.51
N ASP A 128 5.58 9.92 5.67
CA ASP A 128 6.19 11.14 6.17
C ASP A 128 7.59 10.88 6.76
N GLU A 129 8.37 11.94 6.91
CA GLU A 129 9.75 11.83 7.38
C GLU A 129 9.85 11.36 8.84
N GLN A 130 8.81 11.61 9.66
CA GLN A 130 8.75 11.14 11.04
C GLN A 130 8.22 9.71 11.15
N ARG A 131 7.82 9.09 10.03
CA ARG A 131 7.21 7.74 9.98
C ARG A 131 5.98 7.63 10.89
N SER A 132 5.24 8.73 11.02
CA SER A 132 4.02 8.88 11.81
C SER A 132 2.76 8.60 10.97
N CYS A 133 2.82 8.79 9.67
CA CYS A 133 1.71 8.70 8.73
C CYS A 133 2.16 8.03 7.43
N LEU A 134 1.34 7.13 6.90
CA LEU A 134 1.61 6.52 5.61
C LEU A 134 0.33 6.27 4.82
N ILE A 135 0.49 6.20 3.50
CA ILE A 135 -0.57 5.85 2.57
C ILE A 135 -0.15 4.59 1.84
N LEU A 136 -0.94 3.53 1.99
CA LEU A 136 -0.83 2.31 1.21
C LEU A 136 -1.89 2.30 0.12
N VAL A 137 -1.52 1.80 -1.06
CA VAL A 137 -2.44 1.65 -2.18
C VAL A 137 -2.43 0.22 -2.68
N ARG A 138 -3.62 -0.29 -2.98
CA ARG A 138 -3.78 -1.61 -3.61
C ARG A 138 -4.72 -1.50 -4.80
N MET A 139 -4.50 -2.36 -5.80
CA MET A 139 -5.52 -2.60 -6.82
C MET A 139 -6.61 -3.49 -6.25
N ARG A 140 -7.88 -3.14 -6.49
CA ARG A 140 -9.04 -3.92 -6.03
C ARG A 140 -9.60 -4.81 -7.14
N ILE A 141 -9.87 -4.21 -8.28
CA ILE A 141 -10.24 -4.83 -9.56
C ILE A 141 -9.48 -4.08 -10.67
N PRO A 142 -9.37 -4.63 -11.89
CA PRO A 142 -8.74 -3.90 -13.00
C PRO A 142 -9.33 -2.49 -13.13
N GLY A 143 -8.49 -1.47 -12.98
CA GLY A 143 -8.90 -0.06 -13.08
C GLY A 143 -9.46 0.61 -11.81
N VAL A 144 -9.74 -0.12 -10.71
CA VAL A 144 -10.24 0.50 -9.47
C VAL A 144 -9.23 0.37 -8.32
N ARG A 145 -8.87 1.53 -7.76
CA ARG A 145 -7.88 1.68 -6.70
C ARG A 145 -8.52 1.69 -5.33
N GLY A 146 -7.80 1.14 -4.36
CA GLY A 146 -8.09 1.29 -2.95
C GLY A 146 -6.91 1.94 -2.24
N GLU A 147 -7.17 3.06 -1.57
CA GLU A 147 -6.19 3.79 -0.77
C GLU A 147 -6.49 3.60 0.73
N TYR A 148 -5.43 3.42 1.50
CA TYR A 148 -5.45 3.22 2.94
C TYR A 148 -4.54 4.25 3.59
N PHE A 149 -5.13 5.17 4.34
CA PHE A 149 -4.38 6.08 5.19
C PHE A 149 -4.20 5.44 6.56
N ALA A 150 -2.95 5.18 6.93
CA ALA A 150 -2.57 4.62 8.21
C ALA A 150 -1.74 5.63 9.01
N HIS A 151 -1.99 5.68 10.31
CA HIS A 151 -1.34 6.58 11.25
C HIS A 151 -0.78 5.77 12.41
N LYS A 152 0.49 6.01 12.74
CA LYS A 152 1.12 5.56 13.96
C LYS A 152 0.66 6.48 15.09
N PHE A 153 -0.07 5.94 16.07
CA PHE A 153 -0.28 6.69 17.31
C PHE A 153 1.00 6.60 18.15
N SER A 154 1.55 7.74 18.52
CA SER A 154 2.56 7.83 19.57
C SER A 154 1.83 7.69 20.92
N SER A 155 2.09 6.59 21.63
CA SER A 155 1.74 6.44 23.05
C SER A 155 2.90 6.94 23.89
#